data_AF-A0A2E2RJ23-F1
#
_entry.id   AF-A0A2E2RJ23-F1
#
_cell.length_a   1.000
_cell.length_b   1.000
_cell.length_c   1.000
_cell.angle_alpha   90.00
_cell.angle_beta   90.00
_cell.angle_gamma   90.00
#
_symmetry.space_group_name_H-M   'P 1'
#
loop_
_entity.id
_entity.type
_entity.pdbx_description
1 polymer ?
#
loop_
_entity_poly.entity_id
_entity_poly.type
_entity_poly.pdbx_seq_one_letter_code
_entity_poly.pdbx_strand_id
1 'polypeptide(L)' 'MQTSSQNDRYFTDKQVAARYGVGKATIWRWAASRKVFPKPVKLGPGVTRWRLSDLLAFEATLLDREISTEVDQ' A
#
# COMPACT_ATOMS: atom_id res chain seq x y z
N MET A 1 15.32 16.34 -2.20
CA MET A 1 14.32 16.32 -3.29
C MET A 1 14.59 15.07 -4.13
N GLN A 2 13.74 14.05 -4.09
CA GLN A 2 13.83 12.93 -5.02
C GLN A 2 12.48 12.76 -5.73
N THR A 3 12.40 13.30 -6.94
CA THR A 3 11.33 13.07 -7.90
C THR A 3 11.72 11.90 -8.80
N SER A 4 11.32 10.68 -8.43
CA SER A 4 11.46 9.51 -9.31
C SER A 4 10.14 9.27 -10.04
N SER A 5 9.83 10.16 -10.98
CA SER A 5 8.80 9.94 -11.99
C SER A 5 9.48 9.36 -13.21
N GLN A 6 9.29 8.06 -13.48
CA GLN A 6 8.86 7.56 -14.79
C GLN A 6 8.45 6.07 -14.62
N ASN A 7 7.17 5.78 -14.83
CA ASN A 7 6.58 4.42 -14.87
C ASN A 7 6.20 3.76 -13.52
N ASP A 8 5.48 4.47 -12.65
CA ASP A 8 4.86 3.85 -11.48
C ASP A 8 3.71 2.90 -11.90
N ARG A 9 3.77 1.66 -11.42
CA ARG A 9 2.84 0.61 -11.83
C ARG A 9 1.57 0.67 -10.97
N TYR A 10 0.43 0.68 -11.64
CA TYR A 10 -0.87 0.67 -10.97
C TYR A 10 -1.36 -0.77 -10.73
N PHE A 11 -1.83 -1.00 -9.50
CA PHE A 11 -2.39 -2.27 -9.05
C PHE A 11 -3.90 -2.15 -8.87
N THR A 12 -4.61 -3.18 -9.30
CA THR A 12 -6.03 -3.40 -8.97
C THR A 12 -6.17 -3.86 -7.52
N ASP A 13 -7.36 -3.69 -6.95
CA ASP A 13 -7.71 -4.25 -5.64
C ASP A 13 -7.40 -5.75 -5.53
N LYS A 14 -7.61 -6.52 -6.61
CA LYS A 14 -7.26 -7.95 -6.66
C LYS A 14 -5.76 -8.20 -6.51
N GLN A 15 -4.93 -7.39 -7.17
CA GLN A 15 -3.47 -7.54 -7.11
C GLN A 15 -2.92 -7.10 -5.75
N VAL A 16 -3.47 -6.03 -5.17
CA VAL A 16 -3.13 -5.61 -3.80
C VAL A 16 -3.53 -6.70 -2.79
N ALA A 17 -4.73 -7.26 -2.93
CA ALA A 17 -5.22 -8.35 -2.11
C ALA A 17 -4.31 -9.59 -2.18
N ALA A 18 -3.91 -9.99 -3.40
CA ALA A 18 -2.99 -11.10 -3.62
C ALA A 18 -1.61 -10.86 -2.99
N ARG A 19 -1.06 -9.64 -3.08
CA ARG A 19 0.23 -9.27 -2.49
C ARG A 19 0.29 -9.52 -0.99
N TYR A 20 -0.78 -9.17 -0.28
CA TYR A 20 -0.85 -9.34 1.18
C TYR A 20 -1.52 -10.64 1.62
N GLY A 21 -1.92 -11.52 0.69
CA GLY A 21 -2.61 -12.78 1.02
C GLY A 21 -3.99 -12.58 1.68
N VAL A 22 -4.68 -11.47 1.41
CA VAL A 22 -5.97 -11.13 2.02
C VAL A 22 -7.09 -11.01 0.99
N GLY A 23 -8.35 -10.96 1.45
CA GLY A 23 -9.48 -10.66 0.59
C GLY A 23 -9.58 -9.17 0.19
N LYS A 24 -10.20 -8.88 -0.96
CA LYS A 24 -10.39 -7.50 -1.46
C LYS A 24 -11.12 -6.58 -0.47
N ALA A 25 -12.12 -7.11 0.22
CA ALA A 25 -12.87 -6.36 1.25
C ALA A 25 -11.95 -5.86 2.38
N THR A 26 -10.89 -6.61 2.71
CA THR A 26 -9.87 -6.20 3.67
C THR A 26 -9.05 -5.04 3.16
N ILE A 27 -8.66 -5.04 1.87
CA ILE A 27 -7.95 -3.90 1.26
C ILE A 27 -8.78 -2.63 1.30
N TRP A 28 -10.07 -2.70 0.96
CA TRP A 28 -10.97 -1.55 1.04
C TRP A 28 -11.17 -1.07 2.49
N ARG A 29 -11.32 -2.00 3.44
CA ARG A 29 -11.38 -1.66 4.86
C ARG A 29 -10.11 -0.95 5.32
N TRP A 30 -8.94 -1.44 4.94
CA TRP A 30 -7.66 -0.81 5.29
C TRP A 30 -7.53 0.57 4.66
N ALA A 31 -7.87 0.73 3.39
CA ALA A 31 -7.88 2.03 2.72
C ALA A 31 -8.83 3.05 3.37
N ALA A 32 -9.91 2.59 4.01
CA ALA A 32 -10.85 3.45 4.72
C ALA A 32 -10.43 3.75 6.17
N SER A 33 -9.89 2.78 6.90
CA SER A 33 -9.69 2.88 8.36
C SER A 33 -8.24 3.06 8.80
N ARG A 34 -7.25 2.60 8.03
CA ARG A 34 -5.84 2.67 8.41
C ARG A 34 -5.22 3.96 7.88
N LYS A 35 -4.73 4.80 8.80
CA LYS A 35 -4.06 6.06 8.44
C LYS A 35 -2.81 5.87 7.58
N VAL A 36 -2.08 4.79 7.80
CA VAL A 36 -0.77 4.53 7.17
C VAL A 36 -0.91 3.72 5.88
N PHE A 37 -2.05 3.04 5.66
CA PHE A 37 -2.24 2.27 4.43
C PHE A 37 -2.50 3.22 3.26
N PRO A 38 -1.92 2.96 2.07
CA PRO A 38 -2.01 3.89 0.96
C PRO A 38 -3.43 4.03 0.44
N LYS A 39 -3.82 5.29 0.22
CA LYS A 39 -5.13 5.60 -0.34
C LYS A 39 -5.14 5.26 -1.83
N PRO A 40 -6.26 4.74 -2.34
CA PRO A 40 -6.36 4.50 -3.76
C PRO A 40 -6.45 5.80 -4.57
N VAL A 41 -5.92 5.76 -5.79
CA VAL A 41 -6.02 6.79 -6.82
C VAL A 41 -7.19 6.47 -7.76
N LYS A 42 -8.06 7.44 -8.01
CA LYS A 42 -9.11 7.34 -9.05
C LYS A 42 -8.53 7.78 -10.39
N LEU A 43 -8.54 6.88 -11.37
CA LEU A 43 -8.06 7.16 -12.74
C LEU A 43 -9.20 7.48 -13.71
N GLY A 44 -10.46 7.28 -13.29
CA GLY A 44 -11.65 7.55 -14.08
C GLY A 44 -12.92 7.02 -13.40
N PRO A 45 -14.07 7.11 -14.06
CA PRO A 45 -15.33 6.56 -13.55
C PRO A 45 -15.21 5.06 -13.26
N GLY A 46 -15.36 4.66 -12.00
CA GLY A 46 -15.27 3.25 -11.57
C GLY A 46 -13.87 2.64 -11.59
N VAL A 47 -12.83 3.38 -11.97
CA VAL A 47 -11.45 2.86 -12.06
C VAL A 47 -10.62 3.41 -10.90
N THR A 48 -10.38 2.54 -9.93
CA THR A 48 -9.60 2.83 -8.73
C THR A 48 -8.37 1.93 -8.67
N ARG A 49 -7.20 2.51 -8.38
CA ARG A 49 -5.91 1.80 -8.39
C ARG A 49 -5.02 2.22 -7.23
N TRP A 50 -4.08 1.35 -6.87
CA TRP A 50 -3.00 1.66 -5.95
C TRP A 50 -1.70 1.79 -6.72
N ARG A 51 -0.87 2.76 -6.33
CA ARG A 51 0.49 2.86 -6.85
C ARG A 51 1.37 1.83 -6.16
N LEU A 52 2.24 1.19 -6.94
CA LEU A 52 3.20 0.24 -6.39
C LEU A 52 4.17 0.94 -5.43
N SER A 53 4.60 2.15 -5.78
CA SER A 53 5.46 2.98 -4.93
C SER A 53 4.86 3.21 -3.53
N ASP A 54 3.58 3.59 -3.47
CA ASP A 54 2.88 3.84 -2.21
C ASP A 54 2.75 2.57 -1.35
N LEU A 55 2.53 1.42 -1.98
CA LEU A 55 2.48 0.12 -1.29
C LEU A 55 3.84 -0.26 -0.70
N LEU A 56 4.93 -0.08 -1.46
CA LEU A 56 6.29 -0.33 -0.99
C LEU A 56 6.66 0.62 0.16
N ALA A 57 6.28 1.90 0.07
CA ALA A 57 6.51 2.87 1.14
C ALA A 57 5.79 2.44 2.43
N PHE A 58 4.55 1.97 2.33
CA PHE A 58 3.81 1.42 3.47
C PHE A 58 4.51 0.19 4.07
N GLU A 59 4.96 -0.76 3.23
CA GLU A 59 5.71 -1.94 3.68
C GLU A 59 6.99 -1.55 4.43
N ALA A 60 7.72 -0.54 3.94
CA ALA A 60 8.89 -0.01 4.64
C ALA A 60 8.54 0.55 6.03
N THR A 61 7.38 1.19 6.19
CA THR A 61 6.93 1.66 7.52
C THR A 61 6.57 0.52 8.49
N LEU A 62 6.23 -0.67 7.98
CA LEU A 62 5.97 -1.84 8.81
C LEU A 62 7.29 -2.46 9.29
N LEU A 63 8.26 -2.60 8.39
CA LEU A 63 9.59 -3.15 8.71
C LEU A 63 10.33 -2.29 9.74
N ASP A 64 10.27 -0.97 9.62
CA ASP A 64 10.91 -0.04 10.56
C ASP A 64 10.35 -0.17 11.99
N ARG A 65 9.06 -0.52 12.11
CA ARG A 65 8.42 -0.77 13.41
C ARG A 65 8.77 -2.12 14.01
N GLU A 66 9.06 -3.10 13.17
CA GLU A 66 9.40 -4.47 13.59
C GLU A 66 10.85 -4.56 14.10
N ILE A 67 11.76 -3.78 13.52
CA ILE A 67 13.17 -3.68 13.98
C ILE A 67 13.27 -3.03 15.37
N SER A 68 12.30 -2.18 15.76
CA SER A 68 12.27 -1.55 17.09
C SER A 68 11.77 -2.48 18.20
N THR A 69 11.17 -3.64 17.85
CA THR A 69 10.67 -4.60 18.85
C THR A 69 11.67 -5.69 19.22
N GLU A 70 12.90 -5.64 18.69
CA GLU A 70 13.92 -6.67 18.85
C GLU A 70 15.28 -6.13 19.33
N VAL A 71 15.26 -5.11 20.20
CA VAL A 71 16.45 -4.61 20.91
C VAL A 71 16.16 -4.56 22.42
N ASP A 72 15.77 -5.70 23.00
CA ASP A 72 15.73 -5.86 24.46
C ASP A 72 15.72 -7.34 24.89
N GLN A 73 16.68 -8.14 24.39
CA GLN A 73 17.06 -9.41 25.00
C GLN A 73 18.58 -9.48 25.17
#